data_AF-A0A1F5Z3R5-F1
#
_entry.id   AF-A0A1F5Z3R5-F1
#
_cell.length_a   1.000
_cell.length_b   1.000
_cell.length_c   1.000
_cell.angle_alpha   90.00
_cell.angle_beta   90.00
_cell.angle_gamma   90.00
#
_symmetry.space_group_name_H-M   'P 1'
#
loop_
_entity.id
_entity.type
_entity.pdbx_description
1 polymer ?
#
loop_
_entity_poly.entity_id
_entity_poly.type
_entity_poly.pdbx_seq_one_letter_code
_entity_poly.pdbx_strand_id
1 'polypeptide(L)'
;MKGITKIENLQKNLFFLLIFLIPVQLGRHFFFNFSQIAGIPSDYLTPTIYLTDIIIFLMAFLEAIMIFFFQSKKRRFENTKGSYLFFGYLIFSTVFIAVNKWASFYKLIKIAEFFILFKIIRKLRPETRKVLFFYCLSVLYTSYLAIKQFLAGESLGGWWWYLGERTFHASSPGIALSKISGRLFLRPYATFAHPNVLGGFLAAGLPLVLYYLLNEGKDKRVIKLLSLSGFIWGAIVLFLTYSRAAWFMFFTGIAIIFVVNFNKRITKYFSNKKLYLPILLFLFLLSIYFPIKLSEYKNSSEGSLFERSELIYASLLTFVEKPIFGTGLNNSFLEQYKILPKSYGLFILQPVHNSYMLLLTELGLTGFAFILLILRKILALVNRNNIISFLPLILILMLGFFDHYPVSLQQGLLILTVFAGMAFSQSNKLNEETS
;
A
#
# COMPACT_ATOMS: atom_id res chain seq x y z
N MET A 1 3.43 32.87 -18.13
CA MET A 1 2.41 32.52 -17.11
C MET A 1 1.33 31.57 -17.62
N LYS A 2 0.62 31.84 -18.74
CA LYS A 2 -0.43 30.94 -19.28
C LYS A 2 0.02 29.49 -19.59
N GLY A 3 1.26 29.29 -20.03
CA GLY A 3 1.81 27.94 -20.28
C GLY A 3 2.03 27.12 -19.01
N ILE A 4 2.50 27.76 -17.93
CA ILE A 4 2.74 27.11 -16.63
C ILE A 4 1.41 26.62 -16.03
N THR A 5 0.38 27.47 -16.02
CA THR A 5 -0.93 27.10 -15.48
C THR A 5 -1.60 25.97 -16.27
N LYS A 6 -1.40 25.91 -17.59
CA LYS A 6 -1.90 24.79 -18.42
C LYS A 6 -1.21 23.47 -18.07
N ILE A 7 0.11 23.45 -17.89
CA ILE A 7 0.84 22.24 -17.52
C ILE A 7 0.45 21.76 -16.11
N GLU A 8 0.36 22.68 -15.14
CA GLU A 8 -0.08 22.34 -13.77
C GLU A 8 -1.50 21.76 -13.75
N ASN A 9 -2.42 22.32 -14.55
CA ASN A 9 -3.77 21.78 -14.67
C ASN A 9 -3.79 20.40 -15.32
N LEU A 10 -2.96 20.16 -16.35
CA LEU A 10 -2.82 18.85 -16.97
C LEU A 10 -2.28 17.82 -15.96
N GLN A 11 -1.26 18.16 -15.18
CA GLN A 11 -0.73 17.29 -14.12
C GLN A 11 -1.79 16.98 -13.05
N LYS A 12 -2.62 17.96 -12.65
CA LYS A 12 -3.73 17.71 -11.72
C LYS A 12 -4.74 16.73 -12.31
N ASN A 13 -5.10 16.88 -13.59
CA ASN A 13 -6.01 15.96 -14.27
C ASN A 13 -5.43 14.54 -14.35
N LEU A 14 -4.14 14.40 -14.67
CA LEU A 14 -3.44 13.11 -14.65
C LEU A 14 -3.42 12.49 -13.24
N PHE A 15 -3.23 13.30 -12.20
CA PHE A 15 -3.30 12.81 -10.82
C PHE A 15 -4.70 12.31 -10.44
N PHE A 16 -5.76 13.01 -10.85
CA PHE A 16 -7.13 12.56 -10.63
C PHE A 16 -7.47 11.28 -11.42
N LEU A 17 -6.97 11.17 -12.65
CA LEU A 17 -7.04 9.95 -13.44
C LEU A 17 -6.29 8.80 -12.75
N LEU A 18 -5.11 9.08 -12.17
CA LEU A 18 -4.34 8.10 -11.41
C LEU A 18 -5.13 7.57 -10.21
N ILE A 19 -5.81 8.44 -9.44
CA ILE A 19 -6.68 8.03 -8.33
C ILE A 19 -7.80 7.10 -8.82
N PHE A 20 -8.46 7.47 -9.91
CA PHE A 20 -9.50 6.64 -10.52
C PHE A 20 -8.98 5.26 -10.94
N LEU A 21 -7.73 5.18 -11.40
CA LEU A 21 -7.10 3.96 -11.89
C LEU A 21 -6.29 3.19 -10.83
N ILE A 22 -6.27 3.61 -9.56
CA ILE A 22 -5.56 2.87 -8.49
C ILE A 22 -5.93 1.37 -8.49
N PRO A 23 -7.21 0.98 -8.62
CA PRO A 23 -7.57 -0.43 -8.65
C PRO A 23 -7.18 -1.17 -9.93
N VAL A 24 -6.90 -0.49 -11.04
CA VAL A 24 -6.58 -1.14 -12.32
C VAL A 24 -5.19 -1.78 -12.26
N GLN A 25 -5.10 -3.08 -12.51
CA GLN A 25 -3.85 -3.85 -12.53
C GLN A 25 -3.39 -4.19 -13.96
N LEU A 26 -3.86 -3.46 -14.96
CA LEU A 26 -3.41 -3.67 -16.34
C LEU A 26 -1.89 -3.38 -16.44
N GLY A 27 -1.12 -4.40 -16.83
CA GLY A 27 0.32 -4.28 -16.99
C GLY A 27 0.89 -5.34 -17.93
N ARG A 28 2.01 -4.98 -18.59
CA ARG A 28 2.77 -5.89 -19.44
C ARG A 28 3.92 -6.50 -18.65
N HIS A 29 3.85 -7.81 -18.45
CA HIS A 29 4.87 -8.59 -17.74
C HIS A 29 6.00 -9.00 -18.69
N PHE A 30 7.25 -8.82 -18.26
CA PHE A 30 8.45 -9.20 -19.00
C PHE A 30 9.15 -10.36 -18.29
N PHE A 31 8.91 -11.58 -18.77
CA PHE A 31 9.46 -12.78 -18.15
C PHE A 31 10.90 -13.01 -18.58
N PHE A 32 11.81 -12.98 -17.61
CA PHE A 32 13.23 -13.26 -17.80
C PHE A 32 13.66 -14.43 -16.92
N ASN A 33 14.84 -15.01 -17.17
CA ASN A 33 15.34 -16.12 -16.36
C ASN A 33 15.50 -15.74 -14.88
N PHE A 34 15.87 -14.50 -14.59
CA PHE A 34 15.99 -14.01 -13.21
C PHE A 34 14.63 -13.75 -12.55
N SER A 35 13.52 -13.81 -13.28
CA SER A 35 12.18 -13.57 -12.73
C SER A 35 11.42 -14.85 -12.34
N GLN A 36 12.09 -15.99 -12.41
CA GLN A 36 11.52 -17.30 -12.14
C GLN A 36 12.12 -17.92 -10.88
N ILE A 37 11.31 -18.71 -10.17
CA ILE A 37 11.73 -19.53 -9.03
C ILE A 37 11.35 -20.96 -9.36
N ALA A 38 12.36 -21.85 -9.46
CA ALA A 38 12.16 -23.23 -9.90
C ALA A 38 11.35 -23.35 -11.21
N GLY A 39 11.60 -22.45 -12.17
CA GLY A 39 10.91 -22.40 -13.45
C GLY A 39 9.53 -21.74 -13.43
N ILE A 40 8.99 -21.35 -12.25
CA ILE A 40 7.71 -20.67 -12.12
C ILE A 40 7.92 -19.15 -12.12
N PRO A 41 7.27 -18.39 -13.03
CA PRO A 41 7.31 -16.93 -12.99
C PRO A 41 6.76 -16.37 -11.68
N SER A 42 7.48 -15.41 -11.09
CA SER A 42 7.06 -14.75 -9.86
C SER A 42 6.64 -13.30 -10.13
N ASP A 43 5.42 -12.94 -9.72
CA ASP A 43 4.89 -11.57 -9.81
C ASP A 43 5.77 -10.55 -9.04
N TYR A 44 6.50 -11.01 -8.02
CA TYR A 44 7.36 -10.17 -7.17
C TYR A 44 8.71 -9.84 -7.82
N LEU A 45 9.11 -10.66 -8.78
CA LEU A 45 10.38 -10.56 -9.48
C LEU A 45 10.26 -10.02 -10.90
N THR A 46 9.11 -10.26 -11.53
CA THR A 46 8.90 -9.99 -12.94
C THR A 46 8.80 -8.49 -13.19
N PRO A 47 9.73 -7.90 -13.97
CA PRO A 47 9.60 -6.54 -14.43
C PRO A 47 8.26 -6.37 -15.16
N THR A 48 7.47 -5.39 -14.71
CA THR A 48 6.12 -5.18 -15.22
C THR A 48 5.90 -3.69 -15.42
N ILE A 49 5.45 -3.28 -16.60
CA ILE A 49 5.06 -1.90 -16.88
C ILE A 49 3.56 -1.82 -16.78
N TYR A 50 3.06 -1.14 -15.74
CA TYR A 50 1.63 -0.95 -15.52
C TYR A 50 1.11 0.30 -16.24
N LEU A 51 -0.19 0.34 -16.52
CA LEU A 51 -0.86 1.55 -17.02
C LEU A 51 -0.65 2.74 -16.08
N THR A 52 -0.62 2.49 -14.76
CA THR A 52 -0.34 3.52 -13.75
C THR A 52 1.07 4.09 -13.86
N ASP A 53 2.05 3.29 -14.30
CA ASP A 53 3.44 3.74 -14.51
C ASP A 53 3.54 4.75 -15.65
N ILE A 54 2.78 4.52 -16.72
CA ILE A 54 2.70 5.45 -17.86
C ILE A 54 2.18 6.82 -17.39
N ILE A 55 1.17 6.84 -16.52
CA ILE A 55 0.60 8.09 -15.99
C ILE A 55 1.62 8.80 -15.09
N ILE A 56 2.31 8.05 -14.21
CA ILE A 56 3.35 8.61 -13.34
C ILE A 56 4.50 9.18 -14.18
N PHE A 57 4.93 8.46 -15.22
CA PHE A 57 5.94 8.92 -16.17
C PHE A 57 5.51 10.22 -16.86
N LEU A 58 4.28 10.30 -17.38
CA LEU A 58 3.77 11.54 -17.99
C LEU A 58 3.75 12.71 -17.00
N MET A 59 3.35 12.48 -15.74
CA MET A 59 3.39 13.50 -14.70
C MET A 59 4.83 13.98 -14.42
N ALA A 60 5.79 13.05 -14.34
CA ALA A 60 7.21 13.35 -14.14
C ALA A 60 7.82 14.07 -15.35
N PHE A 61 7.44 13.69 -16.56
CA PHE A 61 7.87 14.33 -17.80
C PHE A 61 7.39 15.79 -17.87
N LEU A 62 6.10 16.04 -17.56
CA LEU A 62 5.57 17.40 -17.46
C LEU A 62 6.28 18.23 -16.38
N GLU A 63 6.66 17.61 -15.26
CA GLU A 63 7.43 18.27 -14.20
C GLU A 63 8.82 18.65 -14.70
N ALA A 64 9.49 17.77 -15.45
CA ALA A 64 10.79 18.04 -16.06
C ALA A 64 10.72 19.20 -17.07
N ILE A 65 9.69 19.24 -17.93
CA ILE A 65 9.42 20.36 -18.85
C ILE A 65 9.29 21.67 -18.09
N MET A 66 8.54 21.68 -16.97
CA MET A 66 8.37 22.88 -16.16
C MET A 66 9.68 23.38 -15.55
N ILE A 67 10.52 22.46 -15.08
CA ILE A 67 11.83 22.80 -14.51
C ILE A 67 12.76 23.35 -15.61
N PHE A 68 12.80 22.72 -16.77
CA PHE A 68 13.71 23.07 -17.86
C PHE A 68 13.34 24.40 -18.54
N PHE A 69 12.08 24.58 -18.96
CA PHE A 69 11.68 25.72 -19.79
C PHE A 69 11.26 26.96 -19.01
N PHE A 70 10.67 26.79 -17.82
CA PHE A 70 10.04 27.90 -17.12
C PHE A 70 10.82 28.40 -15.92
N GLN A 71 12.03 27.87 -15.69
CA GLN A 71 12.87 28.14 -14.52
C GLN A 71 12.02 28.30 -13.25
N SER A 72 11.00 27.42 -13.11
CA SER A 72 10.01 27.50 -12.05
C SER A 72 10.77 27.73 -10.76
N LYS A 73 10.57 28.92 -10.13
CA LYS A 73 11.33 29.37 -8.95
C LYS A 73 11.54 28.13 -8.11
N LYS A 74 12.81 27.74 -7.89
CA LYS A 74 13.18 26.57 -7.10
C LYS A 74 12.44 26.64 -5.77
N ARG A 75 11.23 26.07 -5.70
CA ARG A 75 10.70 25.51 -4.46
C ARG A 75 11.61 24.32 -4.26
N ARG A 76 12.79 24.61 -3.70
CA ARG A 76 13.83 23.64 -3.37
C ARG A 76 13.06 22.55 -2.63
N PHE A 77 12.91 21.39 -3.26
CA PHE A 77 12.46 20.23 -2.52
C PHE A 77 13.46 20.10 -1.38
N GLU A 78 12.99 20.26 -0.14
CA GLU A 78 13.81 20.02 1.04
C GLU A 78 14.12 18.52 1.11
N ASN A 79 15.05 18.08 0.27
CA ASN A 79 15.64 16.76 0.38
C ASN A 79 16.54 16.82 1.62
N THR A 80 16.08 16.19 2.69
CA THR A 80 16.91 16.05 3.89
C THR A 80 18.11 15.17 3.58
N LYS A 81 19.29 15.44 4.15
CA LYS A 81 20.48 14.57 4.03
C LYS A 81 20.15 13.08 4.20
N GLY A 82 19.20 12.76 5.10
CA GLY A 82 18.73 11.40 5.34
C GLY A 82 18.09 10.69 4.14
N SER A 83 17.40 11.39 3.23
CA SER A 83 16.83 10.71 2.05
C SER A 83 17.91 10.27 1.08
N TYR A 84 18.96 11.08 0.89
CA TYR A 84 20.09 10.71 0.04
C TYR A 84 20.89 9.54 0.63
N LEU A 85 21.10 9.54 1.95
CA LEU A 85 21.76 8.42 2.64
C LEU A 85 20.95 7.13 2.48
N PHE A 86 19.62 7.19 2.64
CA PHE A 86 18.78 6.01 2.45
C PHE A 86 18.81 5.51 1.00
N PHE A 87 18.70 6.39 0.00
CA PHE A 87 18.84 5.99 -1.40
C PHE A 87 20.24 5.43 -1.72
N GLY A 88 21.30 6.02 -1.16
CA GLY A 88 22.66 5.50 -1.26
C GLY A 88 22.77 4.09 -0.67
N TYR A 89 22.11 3.85 0.47
CA TYR A 89 22.03 2.52 1.07
C TYR A 89 21.25 1.52 0.19
N LEU A 90 20.14 1.93 -0.43
CA LEU A 90 19.40 1.07 -1.36
C LEU A 90 20.26 0.71 -2.59
N ILE A 91 21.00 1.67 -3.15
CA ILE A 91 21.95 1.42 -4.24
C ILE A 91 23.04 0.44 -3.79
N PHE A 92 23.62 0.64 -2.60
CA PHE A 92 24.60 -0.27 -2.02
C PHE A 92 24.04 -1.69 -1.88
N SER A 93 22.83 -1.83 -1.33
CA SER A 93 22.13 -3.11 -1.19
C SER A 93 21.92 -3.80 -2.54
N THR A 94 21.50 -3.06 -3.57
CA THR A 94 21.30 -3.59 -4.93
C THR A 94 22.59 -4.03 -5.61
N VAL A 95 23.68 -3.26 -5.48
CA VAL A 95 24.93 -3.52 -6.23
C VAL A 95 25.78 -4.60 -5.55
N PHE A 96 25.89 -4.54 -4.22
CA PHE A 96 26.86 -5.31 -3.45
C PHE A 96 26.25 -6.48 -2.66
N ILE A 97 24.98 -6.40 -2.25
CA ILE A 97 24.37 -7.40 -1.36
C ILE A 97 23.44 -8.35 -2.12
N ALA A 98 22.62 -7.84 -3.02
CA ALA A 98 21.61 -8.62 -3.74
C ALA A 98 22.23 -9.72 -4.62
N VAL A 99 21.74 -10.95 -4.45
CA VAL A 99 22.10 -12.10 -5.31
C VAL A 99 21.48 -11.92 -6.70
N ASN A 100 20.19 -11.66 -6.76
CA ASN A 100 19.46 -11.31 -7.98
C ASN A 100 19.48 -9.78 -8.17
N LYS A 101 20.54 -9.30 -8.80
CA LYS A 101 20.79 -7.86 -9.03
C LYS A 101 19.75 -7.23 -9.95
N TRP A 102 19.27 -7.94 -10.97
CA TRP A 102 18.29 -7.41 -11.93
C TRP A 102 16.93 -7.17 -11.29
N ALA A 103 16.46 -8.11 -10.46
CA ALA A 103 15.24 -7.94 -9.68
C ALA A 103 15.34 -6.78 -8.68
N SER A 104 16.50 -6.67 -8.02
CA SER A 104 16.79 -5.60 -7.06
C SER A 104 16.82 -4.24 -7.75
N PHE A 105 17.46 -4.15 -8.92
CA PHE A 105 17.53 -2.95 -9.73
C PHE A 105 16.14 -2.50 -10.22
N TYR A 106 15.31 -3.44 -10.69
CA TYR A 106 13.92 -3.14 -11.03
C TYR A 106 13.14 -2.59 -9.82
N LYS A 107 13.29 -3.21 -8.63
CA LYS A 107 12.66 -2.70 -7.41
C LYS A 107 13.13 -1.29 -7.05
N LEU A 108 14.42 -0.99 -7.23
CA LEU A 108 14.99 0.34 -7.01
C LEU A 108 14.36 1.39 -7.95
N ILE A 109 14.16 1.04 -9.22
CA ILE A 109 13.45 1.91 -10.19
C ILE A 109 12.03 2.21 -9.69
N LYS A 110 11.28 1.18 -9.26
CA LYS A 110 9.92 1.38 -8.72
C LYS A 110 9.92 2.29 -7.48
N ILE A 111 10.86 2.11 -6.55
CA ILE A 111 10.98 2.98 -5.38
C ILE A 111 11.27 4.43 -5.80
N ALA A 112 12.15 4.65 -6.77
CA ALA A 112 12.46 5.97 -7.30
C ALA A 112 11.24 6.63 -7.97
N GLU A 113 10.51 5.87 -8.79
CA GLU A 113 9.27 6.29 -9.44
C GLU A 113 8.23 6.78 -8.42
N PHE A 114 7.93 5.97 -7.40
CA PHE A 114 6.98 6.34 -6.35
C PHE A 114 7.47 7.51 -5.49
N PHE A 115 8.78 7.65 -5.28
CA PHE A 115 9.34 8.83 -4.61
C PHE A 115 9.17 10.11 -5.44
N ILE A 116 9.30 10.03 -6.76
CA ILE A 116 9.00 11.14 -7.68
C ILE A 116 7.50 11.48 -7.61
N LEU A 117 6.62 10.48 -7.67
CA LEU A 117 5.18 10.69 -7.53
C LEU A 117 4.83 11.40 -6.22
N PHE A 118 5.38 10.95 -5.08
CA PHE A 118 5.20 11.60 -3.78
C PHE A 118 5.55 13.10 -3.82
N LYS A 119 6.68 13.44 -4.43
CA LYS A 119 7.12 14.83 -4.60
C LYS A 119 6.15 15.65 -5.44
N ILE A 120 5.69 15.09 -6.56
CA ILE A 120 4.73 15.75 -7.45
C ILE A 120 3.42 16.02 -6.69
N ILE A 121 2.85 15.04 -5.98
CA ILE A 121 1.60 15.21 -5.23
C ILE A 121 1.73 16.33 -4.19
N ARG A 122 2.84 16.36 -3.43
CA ARG A 122 3.11 17.42 -2.44
C ARG A 122 3.17 18.82 -3.06
N LYS A 123 3.71 18.92 -4.27
CA LYS A 123 3.77 20.18 -5.02
C LYS A 123 2.41 20.59 -5.57
N LEU A 124 1.68 19.65 -6.18
CA LEU A 124 0.39 19.90 -6.83
C LEU A 124 -0.69 20.39 -5.87
N ARG A 125 -0.61 19.98 -4.60
CA ARG A 125 -1.56 20.35 -3.54
C ARG A 125 -3.02 20.12 -3.94
N PRO A 126 -3.37 18.92 -4.44
CA PRO A 126 -4.68 18.63 -5.04
C PRO A 126 -5.83 18.89 -4.06
N GLU A 127 -6.98 19.23 -4.62
CA GLU A 127 -8.19 19.51 -3.87
C GLU A 127 -8.79 18.21 -3.30
N THR A 128 -8.96 18.13 -1.98
CA THR A 128 -9.46 16.95 -1.27
C THR A 128 -10.81 16.46 -1.81
N ARG A 129 -11.72 17.39 -2.15
CA ARG A 129 -13.04 17.06 -2.69
C ARG A 129 -12.97 16.31 -4.02
N LYS A 130 -12.10 16.75 -4.94
CA LYS A 130 -11.88 16.05 -6.22
C LYS A 130 -11.21 14.71 -5.99
N VAL A 131 -10.24 14.62 -5.08
CA VAL A 131 -9.62 13.34 -4.71
C VAL A 131 -10.68 12.36 -4.21
N LEU A 132 -11.56 12.79 -3.31
CA LEU A 132 -12.66 11.96 -2.81
C LEU A 132 -13.65 11.57 -3.90
N PHE A 133 -13.98 12.47 -4.82
CA PHE A 133 -14.85 12.19 -5.95
C PHE A 133 -14.30 11.04 -6.82
N PHE A 134 -13.04 11.15 -7.26
CA PHE A 134 -12.42 10.11 -8.09
C PHE A 134 -12.16 8.82 -7.31
N TYR A 135 -11.83 8.90 -6.02
CA TYR A 135 -11.74 7.74 -5.14
C TYR A 135 -13.09 7.02 -5.04
N CYS A 136 -14.19 7.72 -4.76
CA CYS A 136 -15.52 7.09 -4.66
C CYS A 136 -15.97 6.49 -5.99
N LEU A 137 -15.66 7.14 -7.11
CA LEU A 137 -15.93 6.57 -8.44
C LEU A 137 -15.17 5.27 -8.65
N SER A 138 -13.91 5.20 -8.20
CA SER A 138 -13.11 3.98 -8.24
C SER A 138 -13.66 2.86 -7.35
N VAL A 139 -14.09 3.20 -6.14
CA VAL A 139 -14.76 2.28 -5.22
C VAL A 139 -16.04 1.71 -5.84
N LEU A 140 -16.85 2.52 -6.53
CA LEU A 140 -18.11 2.02 -7.11
C LEU A 140 -17.89 0.97 -8.20
N TYR A 141 -17.00 1.22 -9.17
CA TYR A 141 -16.79 0.23 -10.24
C TYR A 141 -16.09 -1.03 -9.71
N THR A 142 -15.15 -0.88 -8.77
CA THR A 142 -14.48 -2.04 -8.14
C THR A 142 -15.46 -2.84 -7.29
N SER A 143 -16.35 -2.18 -6.56
CA SER A 143 -17.38 -2.84 -5.78
C SER A 143 -18.34 -3.61 -6.66
N TYR A 144 -18.77 -3.03 -7.78
CA TYR A 144 -19.60 -3.70 -8.78
C TYR A 144 -18.94 -4.99 -9.28
N LEU A 145 -17.67 -4.90 -9.72
CA LEU A 145 -16.92 -6.07 -10.19
C LEU A 145 -16.75 -7.13 -9.08
N ALA A 146 -16.36 -6.72 -7.87
CA ALA A 146 -16.14 -7.63 -6.75
C ALA A 146 -17.42 -8.39 -6.36
N ILE A 147 -18.58 -7.72 -6.33
CA ILE A 147 -19.85 -8.38 -6.02
C ILE A 147 -20.20 -9.41 -7.10
N LYS A 148 -20.01 -9.05 -8.37
CA LYS A 148 -20.25 -9.96 -9.48
C LYS A 148 -19.32 -11.18 -9.44
N GLN A 149 -18.03 -10.99 -9.14
CA GLN A 149 -17.09 -12.10 -8.93
C GLN A 149 -17.51 -13.00 -7.76
N PHE A 150 -17.92 -12.41 -6.64
CA PHE A 150 -18.36 -13.17 -5.46
C PHE A 150 -19.60 -14.03 -5.77
N LEU A 151 -20.58 -13.47 -6.49
CA LEU A 151 -21.80 -14.18 -6.87
C LEU A 151 -21.55 -15.26 -7.93
N ALA A 152 -20.66 -15.01 -8.89
CA ALA A 152 -20.34 -15.96 -9.96
C ALA A 152 -19.40 -17.09 -9.49
N GLY A 153 -18.54 -16.83 -8.50
CA GLY A 153 -17.48 -17.76 -8.10
C GLY A 153 -16.28 -17.77 -9.05
N GLU A 154 -16.18 -16.79 -9.93
CA GLU A 154 -15.13 -16.66 -10.96
C GLU A 154 -14.92 -15.20 -11.42
N SER A 155 -13.85 -14.98 -12.18
CA SER A 155 -13.59 -13.73 -12.90
C SER A 155 -14.61 -13.52 -14.02
N LEU A 156 -15.05 -12.28 -14.27
CA LEU A 156 -16.02 -11.97 -15.33
C LEU A 156 -15.43 -11.96 -16.74
N GLY A 157 -14.17 -11.54 -16.87
CA GLY A 157 -13.50 -11.38 -18.17
C GLY A 157 -14.06 -10.23 -19.01
N GLY A 158 -13.94 -10.35 -20.34
CA GLY A 158 -14.38 -9.32 -21.29
C GLY A 158 -13.67 -7.98 -21.10
N TRP A 159 -14.43 -6.89 -20.96
CA TRP A 159 -13.87 -5.56 -20.72
C TRP A 159 -13.09 -5.47 -19.40
N TRP A 160 -13.43 -6.28 -18.40
CA TRP A 160 -12.73 -6.28 -17.11
C TRP A 160 -11.31 -6.83 -17.20
N TRP A 161 -11.07 -7.77 -18.13
CA TRP A 161 -9.73 -8.24 -18.44
C TRP A 161 -8.83 -7.11 -18.96
N TYR A 162 -9.36 -6.24 -19.84
CA TYR A 162 -8.67 -5.03 -20.31
C TYR A 162 -8.47 -3.98 -19.21
N LEU A 163 -9.19 -4.08 -18.09
CA LEU A 163 -8.96 -3.27 -16.88
C LEU A 163 -8.04 -3.97 -15.87
N GLY A 164 -7.44 -5.11 -16.24
CA GLY A 164 -6.48 -5.85 -15.42
C GLY A 164 -7.11 -6.90 -14.50
N GLU A 165 -8.34 -7.36 -14.76
CA GLU A 165 -8.89 -8.52 -14.08
C GLU A 165 -8.12 -9.79 -14.48
N ARG A 166 -7.70 -10.57 -13.48
CA ARG A 166 -7.07 -11.88 -13.69
C ARG A 166 -8.13 -12.93 -14.01
N THR A 167 -7.80 -13.90 -14.85
CA THR A 167 -8.68 -15.04 -15.12
C THR A 167 -8.53 -16.08 -14.02
N PHE A 168 -9.60 -16.38 -13.29
CA PHE A 168 -9.62 -17.39 -12.23
C PHE A 168 -11.05 -17.86 -11.90
N HIS A 169 -11.16 -18.98 -11.20
CA HIS A 169 -12.40 -19.53 -10.67
C HIS A 169 -12.17 -20.15 -9.28
N ALA A 170 -13.23 -20.52 -8.57
CA ALA A 170 -13.15 -21.02 -7.20
C ALA A 170 -12.29 -22.29 -7.00
N SER A 171 -12.06 -23.08 -8.05
CA SER A 171 -11.16 -24.24 -8.03
C SER A 171 -9.74 -23.96 -8.53
N SER A 172 -9.40 -22.71 -8.87
CA SER A 172 -8.05 -22.36 -9.33
C SER A 172 -7.02 -22.58 -8.21
N PRO A 173 -5.85 -23.20 -8.48
CA PRO A 173 -4.84 -23.44 -7.45
C PRO A 173 -4.39 -22.16 -6.75
N GLY A 174 -4.31 -22.19 -5.42
CA GLY A 174 -3.88 -21.05 -4.61
C GLY A 174 -4.90 -19.90 -4.52
N ILE A 175 -6.14 -20.09 -5.01
CA ILE A 175 -7.18 -19.06 -4.92
C ILE A 175 -7.64 -18.86 -3.47
N ALA A 176 -7.75 -17.60 -3.06
CA ALA A 176 -8.27 -17.24 -1.76
C ALA A 176 -9.78 -17.56 -1.62
N LEU A 177 -10.08 -18.57 -0.80
CA LEU A 177 -11.45 -18.97 -0.44
C LEU A 177 -11.79 -18.58 1.01
N SER A 178 -13.08 -18.45 1.28
CA SER A 178 -13.64 -18.33 2.63
C SER A 178 -14.64 -19.44 2.87
N LYS A 179 -14.64 -20.03 4.08
CA LYS A 179 -15.59 -21.08 4.47
C LYS A 179 -16.78 -20.46 5.21
N ILE A 180 -17.98 -20.59 4.67
CA ILE A 180 -19.24 -20.13 5.27
C ILE A 180 -20.17 -21.35 5.38
N SER A 181 -20.58 -21.70 6.59
CA SER A 181 -21.49 -22.83 6.86
C SER A 181 -21.05 -24.15 6.17
N GLY A 182 -19.75 -24.43 6.18
CA GLY A 182 -19.18 -25.63 5.56
C GLY A 182 -18.90 -25.52 4.05
N ARG A 183 -19.42 -24.50 3.35
CA ARG A 183 -19.21 -24.28 1.91
C ARG A 183 -18.07 -23.29 1.66
N LEU A 184 -17.32 -23.52 0.58
CA LEU A 184 -16.26 -22.62 0.14
C LEU A 184 -16.83 -21.56 -0.81
N PHE A 185 -16.49 -20.31 -0.55
CA PHE A 185 -16.85 -19.17 -1.37
C PHE A 185 -15.59 -18.45 -1.84
N LEU A 186 -15.59 -18.03 -3.10
CA LEU A 186 -14.54 -17.20 -3.66
C LEU A 186 -14.54 -15.84 -2.96
N ARG A 187 -13.37 -15.43 -2.44
CA ARG A 187 -13.18 -14.06 -1.95
C ARG A 187 -12.92 -13.18 -3.17
N PRO A 188 -13.64 -12.06 -3.37
CA PRO A 188 -13.52 -11.29 -4.59
C PRO A 188 -12.23 -10.46 -4.61
N TYR A 189 -11.63 -10.35 -5.80
CA TYR A 189 -10.37 -9.65 -6.05
C TYR A 189 -10.61 -8.29 -6.71
N ALA A 190 -11.75 -8.13 -7.40
CA ALA A 190 -11.91 -7.16 -8.47
C ALA A 190 -10.72 -7.25 -9.45
N THR A 191 -10.04 -6.13 -9.68
CA THR A 191 -8.81 -6.03 -10.47
C THR A 191 -7.56 -6.00 -9.58
N PHE A 192 -7.64 -6.34 -8.29
CA PHE A 192 -6.47 -6.42 -7.40
C PHE A 192 -5.81 -7.79 -7.44
N ALA A 193 -4.54 -7.84 -7.03
CA ALA A 193 -3.77 -9.09 -7.02
C ALA A 193 -4.28 -10.10 -5.99
N HIS A 194 -4.93 -9.63 -4.93
CA HIS A 194 -5.45 -10.44 -3.83
C HIS A 194 -6.58 -9.73 -3.07
N PRO A 195 -7.55 -10.42 -2.45
CA PRO A 195 -8.68 -9.80 -1.73
C PRO A 195 -8.23 -8.97 -0.53
N ASN A 196 -7.08 -9.29 0.08
CA ASN A 196 -6.51 -8.46 1.14
C ASN A 196 -6.09 -7.07 0.64
N VAL A 197 -5.66 -6.94 -0.61
CA VAL A 197 -5.25 -5.66 -1.20
C VAL A 197 -6.48 -4.79 -1.46
N LEU A 198 -7.54 -5.38 -2.03
CA LEU A 198 -8.85 -4.73 -2.17
C LEU A 198 -9.40 -4.29 -0.80
N GLY A 199 -9.36 -5.20 0.19
CA GLY A 199 -9.77 -4.90 1.56
C GLY A 199 -8.95 -3.76 2.16
N GLY A 200 -7.63 -3.75 1.97
CA GLY A 200 -6.74 -2.69 2.45
C GLY A 200 -7.01 -1.33 1.82
N PHE A 201 -7.22 -1.28 0.51
CA PHE A 201 -7.62 -0.08 -0.23
C PHE A 201 -8.90 0.53 0.36
N LEU A 202 -9.94 -0.30 0.53
CA LEU A 202 -11.23 0.11 1.10
C LEU A 202 -11.09 0.52 2.57
N ALA A 203 -10.42 -0.29 3.39
CA ALA A 203 -10.27 -0.05 4.82
C ALA A 203 -9.51 1.25 5.14
N ALA A 204 -8.52 1.61 4.33
CA ALA A 204 -7.74 2.83 4.54
C ALA A 204 -8.45 4.10 4.01
N GLY A 205 -9.24 4.00 2.93
CA GLY A 205 -9.89 5.17 2.33
C GLY A 205 -11.33 5.44 2.79
N LEU A 206 -12.13 4.40 3.06
CA LEU A 206 -13.55 4.57 3.46
C LEU A 206 -13.76 5.37 4.75
N PRO A 207 -12.90 5.28 5.79
CA PRO A 207 -13.03 6.17 6.95
C PRO A 207 -12.98 7.65 6.54
N LEU A 208 -12.10 8.05 5.62
CA LEU A 208 -12.05 9.43 5.15
C LEU A 208 -13.34 9.86 4.42
N VAL A 209 -13.96 8.94 3.66
CA VAL A 209 -15.27 9.18 3.03
C VAL A 209 -16.35 9.41 4.08
N LEU A 210 -16.37 8.62 5.17
CA LEU A 210 -17.28 8.80 6.28
C LEU A 210 -17.07 10.16 6.98
N TYR A 211 -15.82 10.51 7.25
CA TYR A 211 -15.49 11.81 7.85
C TYR A 211 -16.03 12.97 7.01
N TYR A 212 -15.87 12.89 5.68
CA TYR A 212 -16.41 13.87 4.75
C TYR A 212 -17.94 13.93 4.79
N LEU A 213 -18.64 12.79 4.79
CA LEU A 213 -20.10 12.73 4.87
C LEU A 213 -20.67 13.33 6.17
N LEU A 214 -19.95 13.18 7.29
CA LEU A 214 -20.36 13.69 8.60
C LEU A 214 -20.14 15.21 8.76
N ASN A 215 -19.09 15.76 8.15
CA ASN A 215 -18.64 17.12 8.44
C ASN A 215 -18.84 18.11 7.27
N GLU A 216 -18.81 17.65 6.03
CA GLU A 216 -18.94 18.52 4.85
C GLU A 216 -20.38 18.52 4.33
N GLY A 217 -21.26 19.15 5.11
CA GLY A 217 -22.71 19.20 4.85
C GLY A 217 -23.17 20.22 3.79
N LYS A 218 -22.26 21.00 3.19
CA LYS A 218 -22.59 22.11 2.27
C LYS A 218 -22.32 21.81 0.79
N ASP A 219 -21.91 20.59 0.45
CA ASP A 219 -21.53 20.25 -0.92
C ASP A 219 -22.71 19.94 -1.84
N LYS A 220 -22.44 20.01 -3.15
CA LYS A 220 -23.41 19.67 -4.20
C LYS A 220 -23.99 18.28 -3.93
N ARG A 221 -25.33 18.16 -4.07
CA ARG A 221 -26.09 16.90 -3.88
C ARG A 221 -25.44 15.69 -4.57
N VAL A 222 -24.88 15.89 -5.76
CA VAL A 222 -24.19 14.84 -6.53
C VAL A 222 -22.99 14.26 -5.80
N ILE A 223 -22.10 15.09 -5.23
CA ILE A 223 -20.89 14.61 -4.54
C ILE A 223 -21.28 13.86 -3.27
N LYS A 224 -22.26 14.39 -2.52
CA LYS A 224 -22.78 13.74 -1.32
C LYS A 224 -23.39 12.37 -1.63
N LEU A 225 -24.20 12.26 -2.69
CA LEU A 225 -24.78 10.99 -3.13
C LEU A 225 -23.69 10.00 -3.57
N LEU A 226 -22.71 10.46 -4.36
CA LEU A 226 -21.60 9.62 -4.80
C LEU A 226 -20.79 9.09 -3.61
N SER A 227 -20.45 9.94 -2.65
CA SER A 227 -19.73 9.54 -1.43
C SER A 227 -20.54 8.58 -0.57
N LEU A 228 -21.86 8.78 -0.45
CA LEU A 228 -22.74 7.86 0.28
C LEU A 228 -22.80 6.49 -0.40
N SER A 229 -23.00 6.46 -1.72
CA SER A 229 -22.99 5.23 -2.50
C SER A 229 -21.63 4.54 -2.42
N GLY A 230 -20.53 5.27 -2.61
CA GLY A 230 -19.18 4.74 -2.49
C GLY A 230 -18.91 4.15 -1.10
N PHE A 231 -19.39 4.80 -0.05
CA PHE A 231 -19.28 4.28 1.32
C PHE A 231 -20.06 2.98 1.52
N ILE A 232 -21.34 2.93 1.11
CA ILE A 232 -22.19 1.75 1.30
C ILE A 232 -21.67 0.56 0.49
N TRP A 233 -21.45 0.73 -0.82
CA TRP A 233 -20.97 -0.34 -1.70
C TRP A 233 -19.54 -0.75 -1.35
N GLY A 234 -18.69 0.19 -0.97
CA GLY A 234 -17.34 -0.10 -0.49
C GLY A 234 -17.35 -0.90 0.80
N ALA A 235 -18.21 -0.54 1.77
CA ALA A 235 -18.32 -1.27 3.03
C ALA A 235 -18.82 -2.70 2.82
N ILE A 236 -19.84 -2.91 1.98
CA ILE A 236 -20.33 -4.25 1.62
C ILE A 236 -19.17 -5.10 1.08
N VAL A 237 -18.43 -4.58 0.09
CA VAL A 237 -17.31 -5.32 -0.53
C VAL A 237 -16.16 -5.54 0.43
N LEU A 238 -15.85 -4.59 1.31
CA LEU A 238 -14.87 -4.78 2.36
C LEU A 238 -15.18 -6.04 3.20
N PHE A 239 -16.44 -6.26 3.58
CA PHE A 239 -16.85 -7.48 4.27
C PHE A 239 -16.79 -8.72 3.36
N LEU A 240 -17.16 -8.61 2.08
CA LEU A 240 -17.02 -9.73 1.14
C LEU A 240 -15.56 -10.15 0.91
N THR A 241 -14.57 -9.28 1.11
CA THR A 241 -13.15 -9.66 0.98
C THR A 241 -12.68 -10.69 2.01
N TYR A 242 -13.44 -10.90 3.11
CA TYR A 242 -13.03 -11.75 4.25
C TYR A 242 -11.64 -11.43 4.82
N SER A 243 -11.13 -10.21 4.60
CA SER A 243 -9.84 -9.80 5.13
C SER A 243 -9.98 -9.27 6.56
N ARG A 244 -9.77 -10.15 7.54
CA ARG A 244 -9.85 -9.81 8.98
C ARG A 244 -8.99 -8.60 9.38
N ALA A 245 -7.79 -8.48 8.80
CA ALA A 245 -6.92 -7.33 9.03
C ALA A 245 -7.53 -6.03 8.47
N ALA A 246 -8.12 -6.07 7.28
CA ALA A 246 -8.80 -4.92 6.70
C ALA A 246 -10.01 -4.48 7.53
N TRP A 247 -10.82 -5.41 8.04
CA TRP A 247 -11.95 -5.09 8.92
C TRP A 247 -11.49 -4.40 10.20
N PHE A 248 -10.47 -4.96 10.85
CA PHE A 248 -9.89 -4.37 12.05
C PHE A 248 -9.41 -2.93 11.80
N MET A 249 -8.75 -2.69 10.67
CA MET A 249 -8.24 -1.36 10.33
C MET A 249 -9.36 -0.37 9.94
N PHE A 250 -10.41 -0.83 9.27
CA PHE A 250 -11.60 -0.03 8.99
C PHE A 250 -12.28 0.43 10.27
N PHE A 251 -12.58 -0.49 11.20
CA PHE A 251 -13.18 -0.15 12.49
C PHE A 251 -12.27 0.74 13.34
N THR A 252 -10.95 0.50 13.32
CA THR A 252 -9.97 1.40 13.95
C THR A 252 -10.07 2.82 13.37
N GLY A 253 -10.15 2.95 12.04
CA GLY A 253 -10.32 4.25 11.37
C GLY A 253 -11.61 4.96 11.76
N ILE A 254 -12.73 4.24 11.82
CA ILE A 254 -14.02 4.76 12.29
C ILE A 254 -13.93 5.23 13.75
N ALA A 255 -13.34 4.42 14.63
CA ALA A 255 -13.17 4.77 16.03
C ALA A 255 -12.35 6.07 16.20
N ILE A 256 -11.27 6.23 15.43
CA ILE A 256 -10.47 7.46 15.43
C ILE A 256 -11.31 8.67 14.99
N ILE A 257 -12.14 8.53 13.95
CA ILE A 257 -13.03 9.62 13.50
C ILE A 257 -14.01 10.04 14.59
N PHE A 258 -14.65 9.08 15.26
CA PHE A 258 -15.56 9.38 16.37
C PHE A 258 -14.83 10.05 17.53
N VAL A 259 -13.64 9.57 17.91
CA VAL A 259 -12.83 10.20 18.97
C VAL A 259 -12.47 11.65 18.61
N VAL A 260 -12.05 11.91 17.37
CA VAL A 260 -11.66 13.25 16.91
C VAL A 260 -12.86 14.20 16.87
N ASN A 261 -14.03 13.73 16.41
CA ASN A 261 -15.23 14.56 16.31
C ASN A 261 -15.88 14.85 17.68
N PHE A 262 -15.97 13.84 18.56
CA PHE A 262 -16.80 13.92 19.77
C PHE A 262 -16.02 14.12 21.08
N ASN A 263 -14.73 13.81 21.13
CA ASN A 263 -13.96 13.90 22.38
C ASN A 263 -12.63 14.64 22.23
N LYS A 264 -12.72 15.98 22.24
CA LYS A 264 -11.56 16.89 22.15
C LYS A 264 -10.57 16.76 23.33
N ARG A 265 -10.94 16.12 24.44
CA ARG A 265 -10.03 15.89 25.59
C ARG A 265 -9.08 14.72 25.34
N ILE A 266 -9.56 13.64 24.72
CA ILE A 266 -8.75 12.46 24.38
C ILE A 266 -7.67 12.82 23.35
N THR A 267 -7.95 13.78 22.46
CA THR A 267 -6.97 14.17 21.44
C THR A 267 -5.69 14.79 22.01
N LYS A 268 -5.67 15.20 23.29
CA LYS A 268 -4.45 15.63 24.01
C LYS A 268 -3.41 14.51 24.13
N TYR A 269 -3.83 13.24 24.15
CA TYR A 269 -2.91 12.11 24.21
C TYR A 269 -2.17 11.86 22.88
N PHE A 270 -2.70 12.33 21.75
CA PHE A 270 -1.97 12.36 20.48
C PHE A 270 -0.79 13.36 20.49
N SER A 271 -0.60 14.12 21.57
CA SER A 271 0.55 15.03 21.70
C SER A 271 1.79 14.35 22.29
N ASN A 272 1.67 13.19 22.94
CA ASN A 272 2.82 12.51 23.55
C ASN A 272 3.61 11.67 22.52
N LYS A 273 4.32 12.36 21.64
CA LYS A 273 5.09 11.77 20.53
C LYS A 273 6.19 10.81 20.97
N LYS A 274 6.62 10.85 22.24
CA LYS A 274 7.66 9.96 22.79
C LYS A 274 7.21 8.49 22.84
N LEU A 275 5.91 8.22 22.95
CA LEU A 275 5.37 6.87 23.08
C LEU A 275 5.18 6.14 21.74
N TYR A 276 5.19 6.85 20.62
CA TYR A 276 4.85 6.26 19.32
C TYR A 276 5.84 5.20 18.83
N LEU A 277 7.14 5.45 19.00
CA LEU A 277 8.16 4.51 18.55
C LEU A 277 8.18 3.23 19.42
N PRO A 278 8.15 3.30 20.77
CA PRO A 278 7.97 2.12 21.61
C PRO A 278 6.71 1.31 21.27
N ILE A 279 5.58 1.97 21.02
CA ILE A 279 4.33 1.30 20.63
C ILE A 279 4.49 0.60 19.28
N LEU A 280 5.08 1.26 18.27
CA LEU A 280 5.35 0.64 16.97
C LEU A 280 6.24 -0.61 17.10
N LEU A 281 7.31 -0.54 17.88
CA LEU A 281 8.21 -1.66 18.12
C LEU A 281 7.52 -2.79 18.87
N PHE A 282 6.69 -2.46 19.87
CA PHE A 282 5.88 -3.43 20.58
C PHE A 282 4.88 -4.13 19.65
N LEU A 283 4.16 -3.37 18.81
CA LEU A 283 3.26 -3.92 17.80
C LEU A 283 3.98 -4.78 16.77
N PHE A 284 5.19 -4.39 16.36
CA PHE A 284 6.04 -5.20 15.49
C PHE A 284 6.42 -6.54 16.12
N LEU A 285 6.85 -6.55 17.38
CA LEU A 285 7.17 -7.79 18.09
C LEU A 285 5.92 -8.67 18.28
N LEU A 286 4.78 -8.07 18.60
CA LEU A 286 3.51 -8.80 18.70
C LEU A 286 3.08 -9.42 17.36
N SER A 287 3.29 -8.71 16.25
CA SER A 287 2.89 -9.21 14.92
C SER A 287 3.77 -10.37 14.44
N ILE A 288 4.91 -10.61 15.08
CA ILE A 288 5.77 -11.79 14.88
C ILE A 288 5.40 -12.90 15.86
N TYR A 289 5.32 -12.57 17.15
CA TYR A 289 5.12 -13.54 18.22
C TYR A 289 3.76 -14.23 18.15
N PHE A 290 2.69 -13.47 17.93
CA PHE A 290 1.33 -13.98 18.02
C PHE A 290 0.98 -15.02 16.94
N PRO A 291 1.29 -14.83 15.64
CA PRO A 291 1.03 -15.85 14.63
C PRO A 291 1.73 -17.18 14.91
N ILE A 292 3.00 -17.15 15.36
CA ILE A 292 3.78 -18.35 15.69
C ILE A 292 3.11 -19.10 16.84
N LYS A 293 2.87 -18.43 17.98
CA LYS A 293 2.29 -19.07 19.17
C LYS A 293 0.87 -19.55 18.96
N LEU A 294 0.07 -18.83 18.17
CA LEU A 294 -1.28 -19.27 17.87
C LEU A 294 -1.29 -20.48 16.95
N SER A 295 -0.35 -20.58 16.01
CA SER A 295 -0.18 -21.74 15.12
C SER A 295 0.22 -22.98 15.91
N GLU A 296 1.23 -22.85 16.78
CA GLU A 296 1.68 -23.89 17.72
C GLU A 296 0.53 -24.35 18.62
N TYR A 297 -0.16 -23.41 19.29
CA TYR A 297 -1.26 -23.74 20.20
C TYR A 297 -2.41 -24.48 19.51
N LYS A 298 -2.71 -24.13 18.26
CA LYS A 298 -3.78 -24.76 17.48
C LYS A 298 -3.33 -26.02 16.75
N ASN A 299 -2.05 -26.41 16.84
CA ASN A 299 -1.45 -27.46 16.02
C ASN A 299 -1.83 -27.30 14.53
N SER A 300 -1.77 -26.06 14.03
CA SER A 300 -2.20 -25.76 12.66
C SER A 300 -1.22 -26.38 11.67
N SER A 301 -1.70 -27.27 10.82
CA SER A 301 -0.92 -27.86 9.72
C SER A 301 -1.24 -27.26 8.35
N GLU A 302 -2.29 -26.43 8.26
CA GLU A 302 -2.75 -25.85 7.00
C GLU A 302 -3.44 -24.48 7.20
N GLY A 303 -3.56 -23.76 6.09
CA GLY A 303 -4.28 -22.49 5.99
C GLY A 303 -3.50 -21.26 6.48
N SER A 304 -4.15 -20.10 6.38
CA SER A 304 -3.49 -18.78 6.54
C SER A 304 -2.71 -18.53 7.83
N LEU A 305 -3.02 -19.23 8.94
CA LEU A 305 -2.25 -19.09 10.18
C LEU A 305 -0.93 -19.86 10.12
N PHE A 306 -0.98 -21.10 9.62
CA PHE A 306 0.20 -21.93 9.39
C PHE A 306 1.14 -21.29 8.36
N GLU A 307 0.60 -20.85 7.22
CA GLU A 307 1.38 -20.18 6.18
C GLU A 307 2.13 -18.96 6.73
N ARG A 308 1.45 -18.14 7.55
CA ARG A 308 2.06 -16.98 8.19
C ARG A 308 3.16 -17.37 9.18
N SER A 309 2.95 -18.40 10.01
CA SER A 309 3.97 -18.82 10.97
C SER A 309 5.23 -19.31 10.27
N GLU A 310 5.09 -20.14 9.23
CA GLU A 310 6.22 -20.70 8.49
C GLU A 310 7.02 -19.61 7.74
N LEU A 311 6.33 -18.67 7.10
CA LEU A 311 6.99 -17.57 6.40
C LEU A 311 7.73 -16.63 7.38
N ILE A 312 7.17 -16.39 8.57
CA ILE A 312 7.84 -15.62 9.63
C ILE A 312 9.06 -16.39 10.15
N TYR A 313 8.94 -17.69 10.36
CA TYR A 313 10.04 -18.54 10.83
C TYR A 313 11.22 -18.52 9.85
N ALA A 314 10.97 -18.75 8.55
CA ALA A 314 11.99 -18.65 7.51
C ALA A 314 12.63 -17.26 7.44
N SER A 315 11.83 -16.21 7.64
CA SER A 315 12.31 -14.83 7.71
C SER A 315 13.23 -14.58 8.91
N LEU A 316 12.91 -15.15 10.09
CA LEU A 316 13.74 -15.05 11.29
C LEU A 316 15.08 -15.77 11.11
N LEU A 317 15.08 -16.98 10.54
CA LEU A 317 16.31 -17.70 10.22
C LEU A 317 17.19 -16.91 9.25
N THR A 318 16.59 -16.40 8.18
CA THR A 318 17.30 -15.55 7.19
C THR A 318 17.89 -14.30 7.85
N PHE A 319 17.16 -13.68 8.77
CA PHE A 319 17.64 -12.51 9.50
C PHE A 319 18.82 -12.85 10.43
N VAL A 320 18.79 -13.98 11.14
CA VAL A 320 19.88 -14.42 12.00
C VAL A 320 21.15 -14.68 11.19
N GLU A 321 21.03 -15.25 9.99
CA GLU A 321 22.17 -15.49 9.10
C GLU A 321 22.74 -14.20 8.50
N LYS A 322 21.90 -13.21 8.18
CA LYS A 322 22.30 -11.97 7.49
C LYS A 322 21.78 -10.70 8.21
N PRO A 323 22.16 -10.43 9.47
CA PRO A 323 21.47 -9.45 10.32
C PRO A 323 21.74 -7.99 9.94
N ILE A 324 22.94 -7.67 9.45
CA ILE A 324 23.35 -6.27 9.24
C ILE A 324 22.75 -5.69 7.97
N PHE A 325 23.01 -6.33 6.83
CA PHE A 325 22.63 -5.85 5.50
C PHE A 325 21.48 -6.62 4.85
N GLY A 326 21.03 -7.73 5.46
CA GLY A 326 19.97 -8.57 4.92
C GLY A 326 20.39 -9.34 3.68
N THR A 327 19.40 -9.77 2.91
CA THR A 327 19.56 -10.53 1.66
C THR A 327 19.78 -9.66 0.42
N GLY A 328 19.63 -8.34 0.56
CA GLY A 328 19.60 -7.40 -0.54
C GLY A 328 18.16 -7.03 -0.91
N LEU A 329 17.96 -5.81 -1.40
CA LEU A 329 16.64 -5.31 -1.82
C LEU A 329 15.96 -6.30 -2.80
N ASN A 330 14.72 -6.68 -2.52
CA ASN A 330 13.90 -7.61 -3.32
C ASN A 330 14.49 -9.04 -3.48
N ASN A 331 15.22 -9.55 -2.48
CA ASN A 331 15.83 -10.89 -2.53
C ASN A 331 15.41 -11.84 -1.39
N SER A 332 14.65 -11.37 -0.39
CA SER A 332 14.29 -12.18 0.80
C SER A 332 13.53 -13.46 0.45
N PHE A 333 12.57 -13.39 -0.47
CA PHE A 333 11.74 -14.53 -0.83
C PHE A 333 12.53 -15.60 -1.61
N LEU A 334 13.69 -15.27 -2.21
CA LEU A 334 14.58 -16.26 -2.82
C LEU A 334 15.24 -17.14 -1.76
N GLU A 335 15.67 -16.55 -0.65
CA GLU A 335 16.23 -17.32 0.48
C GLU A 335 15.14 -18.10 1.21
N GLN A 336 13.96 -17.52 1.37
CA GLN A 336 12.79 -18.20 1.92
C GLN A 336 12.47 -19.50 1.17
N TYR A 337 12.50 -19.48 -0.17
CA TYR A 337 12.26 -20.67 -0.99
C TYR A 337 13.31 -21.78 -0.76
N LYS A 338 14.56 -21.43 -0.46
CA LYS A 338 15.61 -22.41 -0.15
C LYS A 338 15.33 -23.09 1.20
N ILE A 339 14.93 -22.31 2.20
CA ILE A 339 14.71 -22.77 3.58
C ILE A 339 13.45 -23.64 3.69
N LEU A 340 12.33 -23.20 3.12
CA LEU A 340 11.05 -23.87 3.36
C LEU A 340 10.94 -25.25 2.67
N PRO A 341 10.23 -26.21 3.29
CA PRO A 341 9.88 -27.48 2.66
C PRO A 341 9.05 -27.27 1.38
N LYS A 342 9.41 -27.97 0.32
CA LYS A 342 8.78 -27.81 -1.01
C LYS A 342 7.40 -28.49 -1.05
N SER A 343 7.15 -29.42 -0.12
CA SER A 343 5.85 -30.06 0.12
C SER A 343 4.77 -29.07 0.55
N TYR A 344 5.12 -27.86 1.00
CA TYR A 344 4.18 -26.83 1.40
C TYR A 344 3.44 -26.17 0.22
N GLY A 345 3.83 -26.48 -1.02
CA GLY A 345 3.10 -26.03 -2.21
C GLY A 345 3.32 -24.55 -2.53
N LEU A 346 2.32 -23.88 -3.10
CA LEU A 346 2.49 -22.58 -3.76
C LEU A 346 2.70 -21.39 -2.80
N PHE A 347 2.27 -21.48 -1.54
CA PHE A 347 2.37 -20.32 -0.63
C PHE A 347 3.82 -19.96 -0.29
N ILE A 348 4.77 -20.90 -0.42
CA ILE A 348 6.20 -20.63 -0.22
C ILE A 348 6.78 -19.66 -1.25
N LEU A 349 6.06 -19.43 -2.37
CA LEU A 349 6.40 -18.48 -3.42
C LEU A 349 5.85 -17.06 -3.14
N GLN A 350 5.29 -16.83 -1.96
CA GLN A 350 4.79 -15.53 -1.53
C GLN A 350 5.70 -14.92 -0.45
N PRO A 351 5.84 -13.59 -0.37
CA PRO A 351 6.58 -12.95 0.71
C PRO A 351 5.95 -13.21 2.08
N VAL A 352 6.78 -13.09 3.12
CA VAL A 352 6.29 -13.03 4.50
C VAL A 352 5.19 -11.98 4.64
N HIS A 353 4.06 -12.36 5.24
CA HIS A 353 2.88 -11.50 5.37
C HIS A 353 3.04 -10.44 6.48
N ASN A 354 4.14 -9.69 6.43
CA ASN A 354 4.49 -8.59 7.31
C ASN A 354 5.51 -7.72 6.59
N SER A 355 5.10 -6.52 6.19
CA SER A 355 5.93 -5.55 5.46
C SER A 355 7.20 -5.17 6.22
N TYR A 356 7.13 -5.07 7.55
CA TYR A 356 8.27 -4.70 8.38
C TYR A 356 9.27 -5.84 8.51
N MET A 357 8.78 -7.08 8.67
CA MET A 357 9.64 -8.27 8.68
C MET A 357 10.31 -8.45 7.31
N LEU A 358 9.56 -8.24 6.23
CA LEU A 358 10.08 -8.27 4.86
C LEU A 358 11.22 -7.26 4.66
N LEU A 359 11.02 -6.01 5.10
CA LEU A 359 12.06 -4.98 4.99
C LEU A 359 13.27 -5.28 5.88
N LEU A 360 13.06 -5.87 7.07
CA LEU A 360 14.13 -6.27 7.97
C LEU A 360 14.97 -7.42 7.35
N THR A 361 14.35 -8.40 6.71
CA THR A 361 15.08 -9.51 6.08
C THR A 361 15.80 -9.11 4.79
N GLU A 362 15.25 -8.18 4.02
CA GLU A 362 15.89 -7.68 2.79
C GLU A 362 17.02 -6.72 3.07
N LEU A 363 16.81 -5.79 4.01
CA LEU A 363 17.70 -4.66 4.21
C LEU A 363 18.49 -4.73 5.52
N GLY A 364 18.29 -5.74 6.34
CA GLY A 364 18.94 -5.91 7.64
C GLY A 364 18.64 -4.78 8.62
N LEU A 365 19.35 -4.78 9.75
CA LEU A 365 19.23 -3.75 10.78
C LEU A 365 19.56 -2.35 10.26
N THR A 366 20.51 -2.22 9.34
CA THR A 366 20.90 -0.92 8.78
C THR A 366 19.76 -0.28 8.01
N GLY A 367 19.12 -1.01 7.10
CA GLY A 367 17.96 -0.49 6.38
C GLY A 367 16.73 -0.31 7.26
N PHE A 368 16.50 -1.24 8.19
CA PHE A 368 15.38 -1.14 9.12
C PHE A 368 15.48 0.10 10.02
N ALA A 369 16.69 0.49 10.44
CA ALA A 369 16.91 1.73 11.17
C ALA A 369 16.46 2.98 10.36
N PHE A 370 16.74 3.04 9.05
CA PHE A 370 16.22 4.11 8.20
C PHE A 370 14.69 4.11 8.14
N ILE A 371 14.06 2.94 8.04
CA ILE A 371 12.59 2.81 8.06
C ILE A 371 12.02 3.33 9.38
N LEU A 372 12.58 2.94 10.53
CA LEU A 372 12.16 3.44 11.85
C LEU A 372 12.31 4.96 11.97
N LEU A 373 13.38 5.54 11.41
CA LEU A 373 13.56 7.00 11.38
C LEU A 373 12.50 7.69 10.52
N ILE A 374 12.14 7.11 9.37
CA ILE A 374 11.06 7.61 8.50
C ILE A 374 9.72 7.55 9.24
N LEU A 375 9.38 6.41 9.84
CA LEU A 375 8.15 6.23 10.61
C LEU A 375 8.07 7.21 11.78
N ARG A 376 9.17 7.38 12.54
CA ARG A 376 9.25 8.36 13.63
C ARG A 376 8.98 9.77 13.13
N LYS A 377 9.54 10.17 11.97
CA LYS A 377 9.30 11.49 11.37
C LYS A 377 7.84 11.66 10.95
N ILE A 378 7.25 10.66 10.29
CA ILE A 378 5.83 10.69 9.89
C ILE A 378 4.95 10.89 11.12
N LEU A 379 5.12 10.06 12.14
CA LEU A 379 4.32 10.11 13.37
C LEU A 379 4.53 11.40 14.15
N ALA A 380 5.74 11.96 14.13
CA ALA A 380 6.03 13.23 14.77
C ALA A 380 5.33 14.43 14.09
N LEU A 381 4.89 14.31 12.84
CA LEU A 381 4.12 15.34 12.14
C LEU A 381 2.62 15.27 12.45
N VAL A 382 2.14 14.12 12.92
CA VAL A 382 0.73 13.93 13.30
C VAL A 382 0.44 14.76 14.54
N ASN A 383 -0.66 15.51 14.46
CA ASN A 383 -1.21 16.31 15.54
C ASN A 383 -2.75 16.34 15.42
N ARG A 384 -3.43 16.95 16.40
CA ARG A 384 -4.89 16.99 16.44
C ARG A 384 -5.54 17.66 15.22
N ASN A 385 -4.84 18.61 14.57
CA ASN A 385 -5.38 19.40 13.47
C ASN A 385 -5.26 18.67 12.12
N ASN A 386 -4.26 17.79 11.97
CA ASN A 386 -3.98 17.08 10.71
C ASN A 386 -4.16 15.56 10.79
N ILE A 387 -4.58 15.00 11.94
CA ILE A 387 -4.73 13.55 12.12
C ILE A 387 -5.66 12.92 11.06
N ILE A 388 -6.73 13.61 10.67
CA ILE A 388 -7.65 13.12 9.64
C ILE A 388 -6.96 13.04 8.27
N SER A 389 -6.10 14.01 7.94
CA SER A 389 -5.28 13.99 6.72
C SER A 389 -4.28 12.84 6.70
N PHE A 390 -3.73 12.49 7.87
CA PHE A 390 -2.79 11.38 8.03
C PHE A 390 -3.48 10.02 8.21
N LEU A 391 -4.78 9.97 8.49
CA LEU A 391 -5.48 8.75 8.85
C LEU A 391 -5.31 7.63 7.80
N PRO A 392 -5.54 7.84 6.49
CA PRO A 392 -5.33 6.78 5.50
C PRO A 392 -3.89 6.26 5.46
N LEU A 393 -2.90 7.14 5.65
CA LEU A 393 -1.48 6.78 5.72
C LEU A 393 -1.18 5.93 6.97
N ILE A 394 -1.73 6.31 8.12
CA ILE A 394 -1.57 5.53 9.37
C ILE A 394 -2.19 4.15 9.20
N LEU A 395 -3.40 4.07 8.63
CA LEU A 395 -4.10 2.80 8.45
C LEU A 395 -3.34 1.86 7.51
N ILE A 396 -2.79 2.35 6.39
CA ILE A 396 -2.00 1.49 5.48
C ILE A 396 -0.65 1.07 6.08
N LEU A 397 0.00 1.93 6.89
CA LEU A 397 1.20 1.56 7.63
C LEU A 397 0.90 0.48 8.68
N MET A 398 -0.25 0.56 9.35
CA MET A 398 -0.69 -0.46 10.30
C MET A 398 -1.09 -1.78 9.60
N LEU A 399 -1.68 -1.73 8.41
CA LEU A 399 -1.90 -2.92 7.58
C LEU A 399 -0.59 -3.65 7.25
N GLY A 400 0.52 -2.90 7.17
CA GLY A 400 1.86 -3.47 6.98
C GLY A 400 2.30 -4.47 8.06
N PHE A 401 1.68 -4.48 9.25
CA PHE A 401 1.95 -5.52 10.26
C PHE A 401 1.36 -6.89 9.92
N PHE A 402 0.34 -6.93 9.04
CA PHE A 402 -0.45 -8.13 8.76
C PHE A 402 -0.30 -8.62 7.32
N ASP A 403 0.36 -7.85 6.46
CA ASP A 403 0.53 -8.17 5.05
C ASP A 403 1.76 -7.43 4.44
N HIS A 404 2.25 -7.91 3.31
CA HIS A 404 3.44 -7.37 2.61
C HIS A 404 3.11 -6.42 1.46
N TYR A 405 1.89 -6.45 0.93
CA TYR A 405 1.54 -5.68 -0.26
C TYR A 405 1.79 -4.17 -0.19
N PRO A 406 1.74 -3.47 0.98
CA PRO A 406 2.04 -2.04 1.04
C PRO A 406 3.43 -1.66 0.52
N VAL A 407 4.38 -2.59 0.56
CA VAL A 407 5.78 -2.35 0.13
C VAL A 407 6.21 -3.23 -1.03
N SER A 408 5.52 -4.34 -1.30
CA SER A 408 5.91 -5.32 -2.31
C SER A 408 5.15 -5.19 -3.64
N LEU A 409 3.85 -4.87 -3.60
CA LEU A 409 2.99 -4.82 -4.80
C LEU A 409 2.81 -3.39 -5.34
N GLN A 410 2.62 -3.28 -6.65
CA GLN A 410 2.39 -2.01 -7.36
C GLN A 410 1.24 -1.20 -6.73
N GLN A 411 0.07 -1.80 -6.60
CA GLN A 411 -1.11 -1.10 -6.06
C GLN A 411 -0.92 -0.67 -4.61
N GLY A 412 -0.24 -1.49 -3.79
CA GLY A 412 0.08 -1.13 -2.40
C GLY A 412 1.04 0.05 -2.31
N LEU A 413 2.10 0.05 -3.11
CA LEU A 413 3.05 1.18 -3.21
C LEU A 413 2.36 2.45 -3.71
N LEU A 414 1.47 2.34 -4.69
CA LEU A 414 0.69 3.46 -5.21
C LEU A 414 -0.23 4.06 -4.13
N ILE A 415 -1.00 3.21 -3.43
CA ILE A 415 -1.87 3.62 -2.32
C ILE A 415 -1.07 4.32 -1.22
N LEU A 416 0.03 3.70 -0.77
CA LEU A 416 0.92 4.25 0.24
C LEU A 416 1.45 5.63 -0.17
N THR A 417 1.89 5.76 -1.43
CA THR A 417 2.46 7.00 -1.98
C THR A 417 1.42 8.10 -2.11
N VAL A 418 0.21 7.77 -2.58
CA VAL A 418 -0.90 8.74 -2.71
C VAL A 418 -1.31 9.24 -1.33
N PHE A 419 -1.51 8.35 -0.35
CA PHE A 419 -1.87 8.75 1.01
C PHE A 419 -0.77 9.56 1.69
N ALA A 420 0.50 9.20 1.51
CA ALA A 420 1.62 9.99 1.99
C ALA A 420 1.66 11.38 1.34
N GLY A 421 1.52 11.46 0.01
CA GLY A 421 1.52 12.73 -0.73
C GLY A 421 0.40 13.66 -0.27
N MET A 422 -0.81 13.13 -0.08
CA MET A 422 -1.98 13.87 0.42
C MET A 422 -1.78 14.37 1.84
N ALA A 423 -1.34 13.50 2.77
CA ALA A 423 -1.14 13.85 4.18
C ALA A 423 -0.13 15.01 4.35
N PHE A 424 1.01 14.91 3.65
CA PHE A 424 2.06 15.93 3.72
C PHE A 424 1.70 17.22 2.97
N SER A 425 0.89 17.12 1.91
CA SER A 425 0.39 18.30 1.19
C SER A 425 -0.56 19.14 2.07
N GLN A 426 -1.48 18.49 2.78
CA GLN A 426 -2.48 19.18 3.61
C GLN A 426 -1.88 19.76 4.90
N SER A 427 -0.93 19.05 5.52
CA SER A 427 -0.25 19.57 6.72
C SER A 427 0.50 20.88 6.46
N ASN A 428 1.10 21.03 5.28
CA ASN A 428 1.80 22.27 4.93
C ASN A 428 0.84 23.44 4.76
N LYS A 429 -0.37 23.21 4.20
CA LYS A 429 -1.42 24.24 4.11
C LYS A 429 -1.87 24.70 5.50
N LEU A 430 -2.16 23.75 6.38
CA LEU A 430 -2.61 24.06 7.75
C LEU A 430 -1.56 24.84 8.55
N ASN A 431 -0.27 24.52 8.38
CA ASN A 431 0.79 25.27 9.06
C ASN A 431 0.97 26.68 8.48
N GLU A 432 0.90 26.84 7.15
CA GLU A 432 0.94 28.15 6.45
C GLU A 432 -0.24 29.06 6.85
N GLU A 433 -1.42 28.50 7.16
CA GLU A 433 -2.60 29.28 7.61
C GLU A 433 -2.54 29.70 9.10
N THR A 434 -1.68 29.06 9.90
CA THR A 434 -1.52 29.34 11.35
C THR A 434 -0.30 30.18 11.72
N SER A 435 0.59 30.43 10.76
CA SER A 435 1.77 31.30 10.87
C SER A 435 1.51 32.65 10.24
#